data_AF-A0A9W7KP91-F1
#
_entry.id   AF-A0A9W7KP91-F1
#
_cell.length_a   1.000
_cell.length_b   1.000
_cell.length_c   1.000
_cell.angle_alpha   90.00
_cell.angle_beta   90.00
_cell.angle_gamma   90.00
#
_symmetry.space_group_name_H-M   'P 1'
#
loop_
_entity.id
_entity.type
_entity.pdbx_description
1 polymer ?
#
loop_
_entity_poly.entity_id
_entity_poly.type
_entity_poly.pdbx_seq_one_letter_code
_entity_poly.pdbx_strand_id
1 'polypeptide(L)'
;MAFNAVEYMKGIHTQEEMVRGFADEATCRRLLEALVWPNGRRCPKTDCGSFRSIALADRAMGKTKRPGLYQCCRCGHQFTATSGTPLHATKLSIKTWMTALWLTLQADKGVSSVRLSEALGISQKATWRVEHALRLLMADHETKLDGIVEADDVRIGGKPRKDPSNPDARRGMQGHSTKWPALSAVQRPEDESPGVARLTPLDGLGAAEVTAALAAAVEPSAHLMSDTHGSLGKAGTSYVAHDTVSHSDKEFVRGIVHSNSAEALNDRVRRTVAGVFHFISQEHAQGYFDEIAFRWSQRVYRGTANRKTRKGRVRAVKQWDRIPPAQQMVTLFGRAVGRRLRRTVRGGIDVISRASVVYVPEQAQLPGTAFGS
;
A
#
# COMPACT_ATOMS: atom_id res chain seq x y z
N MET A 1 -13.18 -31.70 2.76
CA MET A 1 -11.85 -31.04 2.75
C MET A 1 -12.05 -29.56 3.04
N ALA A 2 -11.23 -28.96 3.91
CA ALA A 2 -11.30 -27.52 4.16
C ALA A 2 -10.97 -26.76 2.87
N PHE A 3 -11.80 -25.78 2.50
CA PHE A 3 -11.55 -24.94 1.34
C PHE A 3 -10.24 -24.17 1.52
N ASN A 4 -9.21 -24.50 0.73
CA ASN A 4 -7.93 -23.79 0.77
C ASN A 4 -8.01 -22.55 -0.14
N ALA A 5 -8.36 -21.42 0.45
CA ALA A 5 -8.50 -20.16 -0.28
C ALA A 5 -7.17 -19.67 -0.88
N VAL A 6 -6.03 -19.95 -0.22
CA VAL A 6 -4.71 -19.54 -0.72
C VAL A 6 -4.39 -20.26 -2.03
N GLU A 7 -4.58 -21.57 -2.06
CA GLU A 7 -4.33 -22.38 -3.25
C GLU A 7 -5.32 -22.04 -4.38
N TYR A 8 -6.58 -21.79 -4.03
CA TYR A 8 -7.57 -21.31 -4.99
C TYR A 8 -7.15 -19.98 -5.64
N MET A 9 -6.69 -19.02 -4.84
CA MET A 9 -6.25 -17.71 -5.35
C MET A 9 -4.97 -17.82 -6.20
N LYS A 10 -4.05 -18.73 -5.87
CA LYS A 10 -2.86 -18.96 -6.70
C LYS A 10 -3.20 -19.35 -8.13
N GLY A 11 -4.31 -20.06 -8.36
CA GLY A 11 -4.75 -20.45 -9.71
C GLY A 11 -5.39 -19.34 -10.54
N ILE A 12 -5.47 -18.10 -10.04
CA ILE A 12 -6.07 -16.96 -10.75
C ILE A 12 -4.97 -16.02 -11.23
N HIS A 13 -4.55 -16.18 -12.49
CA HIS A 13 -3.49 -15.39 -13.11
C HIS A 13 -4.04 -14.40 -14.14
N THR A 14 -5.06 -14.80 -14.89
CA THR A 14 -5.62 -14.03 -16.01
C THR A 14 -6.96 -13.39 -15.66
N GLN A 15 -7.37 -12.43 -16.49
CA GLN A 15 -8.68 -11.78 -16.35
C GLN A 15 -9.84 -12.77 -16.54
N GLU A 16 -9.70 -13.74 -17.44
CA GLU A 16 -10.71 -14.78 -17.67
C GLU A 16 -10.85 -15.70 -16.46
N GLU A 17 -9.74 -16.14 -15.88
CA GLU A 17 -9.72 -16.91 -14.64
C GLU A 17 -10.31 -16.11 -13.48
N MET A 18 -10.05 -14.80 -13.40
CA MET A 18 -10.66 -13.94 -12.39
C MET A 18 -12.18 -13.87 -12.52
N VAL A 19 -12.70 -13.73 -13.74
CA VAL A 19 -14.14 -13.71 -14.00
C VAL A 19 -14.80 -15.03 -13.57
N ARG A 20 -14.15 -16.15 -13.85
CA ARG A 20 -14.60 -17.49 -13.40
C ARG A 20 -14.47 -17.66 -11.89
N GLY A 21 -13.36 -17.21 -11.31
CA GLY A 21 -13.05 -17.35 -9.89
C GLY A 21 -13.97 -16.51 -8.99
N PHE A 22 -14.38 -15.34 -9.48
CA PHE A 22 -15.31 -14.43 -8.79
C PHE A 22 -16.71 -14.47 -9.45
N ALA A 23 -17.15 -15.63 -9.91
CA ALA A 23 -18.40 -15.78 -10.67
C ALA A 23 -19.64 -15.33 -9.86
N ASP A 24 -19.76 -15.76 -8.61
CA ASP A 24 -20.93 -15.51 -7.75
C ASP A 24 -20.57 -14.94 -6.37
N GLU A 25 -21.56 -14.29 -5.76
CA GLU A 25 -21.42 -13.61 -4.47
C GLU A 25 -21.15 -14.56 -3.30
N ALA A 26 -21.67 -15.79 -3.33
CA ALA A 26 -21.45 -16.76 -2.26
C ALA A 26 -20.00 -17.27 -2.27
N THR A 27 -19.43 -17.51 -3.44
CA THR A 27 -18.01 -17.86 -3.61
C THR A 27 -17.11 -16.72 -3.16
N CYS A 28 -17.37 -15.49 -3.59
CA CYS A 28 -16.61 -14.31 -3.17
C CYS A 28 -16.65 -14.10 -1.65
N ARG A 29 -17.82 -14.31 -1.03
CA ARG A 29 -17.98 -14.23 0.43
C ARG A 29 -17.14 -15.29 1.16
N ARG A 30 -17.21 -16.57 0.73
CA ARG A 30 -16.40 -17.65 1.34
C ARG A 30 -14.91 -17.39 1.18
N LEU A 31 -14.49 -16.90 0.01
CA LEU A 31 -13.12 -16.47 -0.23
C LEU A 31 -12.71 -15.35 0.72
N LEU A 32 -13.49 -14.27 0.78
CA LEU A 32 -13.20 -13.15 1.69
C LEU A 32 -13.11 -13.60 3.14
N GLU A 33 -14.04 -14.44 3.62
CA GLU A 33 -14.00 -14.99 4.98
C GLU A 33 -12.71 -15.75 5.25
N ALA A 34 -12.28 -16.61 4.33
CA ALA A 34 -11.05 -17.38 4.47
C ALA A 34 -9.77 -16.51 4.37
N LEU A 35 -9.78 -15.47 3.54
CA LEU A 35 -8.63 -14.56 3.38
C LEU A 35 -8.50 -13.57 4.54
N VAL A 36 -9.61 -13.07 5.09
CA VAL A 36 -9.62 -12.13 6.22
C VAL A 36 -9.37 -12.86 7.55
N TRP A 37 -9.79 -14.11 7.68
CA TRP A 37 -9.65 -14.91 8.89
C TRP A 37 -8.88 -16.21 8.65
N PRO A 38 -7.61 -16.14 8.18
CA PRO A 38 -6.81 -17.34 7.91
C PRO A 38 -6.63 -18.21 9.17
N ASN A 39 -6.60 -17.56 10.34
CA ASN A 39 -6.39 -18.19 11.65
C ASN A 39 -7.69 -18.30 12.47
N GLY A 40 -8.86 -18.14 11.85
CA GLY A 40 -10.16 -18.22 12.50
C GLY A 40 -10.82 -16.87 12.80
N ARG A 41 -12.14 -16.93 13.02
CA ARG A 41 -13.03 -15.77 13.13
C ARG A 41 -12.85 -15.04 14.46
N ARG A 42 -12.07 -13.96 14.47
CA ARG A 42 -11.94 -13.10 15.65
C ARG A 42 -13.05 -12.05 15.72
N CYS A 43 -13.64 -11.88 16.90
CA CYS A 43 -14.58 -10.79 17.16
C CYS A 43 -13.88 -9.42 16.94
N PRO A 44 -14.47 -8.50 16.14
CA PRO A 44 -13.87 -7.20 15.85
C PRO A 44 -14.02 -6.19 17.01
N LYS A 45 -14.77 -6.52 18.07
CA LYS A 45 -14.93 -5.67 19.24
C LYS A 45 -13.62 -5.63 20.04
N THR A 46 -13.08 -4.44 20.27
CA THR A 46 -11.74 -4.20 20.83
C THR A 46 -11.57 -4.80 22.23
N ASP A 47 -12.61 -4.80 23.05
CA ASP A 47 -12.67 -5.32 24.42
C ASP A 47 -12.93 -6.84 24.52
N CYS A 48 -13.25 -7.52 23.40
CA CYS A 48 -13.64 -8.93 23.40
C CYS A 48 -12.57 -9.85 22.83
N GLY A 49 -12.21 -9.63 21.55
CA GLY A 49 -11.20 -10.42 20.84
C GLY A 49 -11.38 -11.94 20.77
N SER A 50 -12.54 -12.49 21.16
CA SER A 50 -12.76 -13.93 21.18
C SER A 50 -12.82 -14.53 19.77
N PHE A 51 -12.25 -15.73 19.60
CA PHE A 51 -12.34 -16.54 18.39
C PHE A 51 -13.58 -17.45 18.34
N ARG A 52 -14.32 -17.55 19.45
CA ARG A 52 -15.53 -18.37 19.53
C ARG A 52 -16.72 -17.60 18.94
N SER A 53 -17.23 -18.09 17.82
CA SER A 53 -18.37 -17.52 17.13
C SER A 53 -19.26 -18.59 16.50
N ILE A 54 -20.55 -18.28 16.41
CA ILE A 54 -21.57 -19.14 15.82
C ILE A 54 -22.10 -18.47 14.55
N ALA A 55 -22.23 -19.23 13.46
CA ALA A 55 -22.91 -18.77 12.26
C ALA A 55 -24.41 -18.62 12.52
N LEU A 56 -24.96 -17.44 12.25
CA LEU A 56 -26.40 -17.16 12.40
C LEU A 56 -27.19 -17.44 11.12
N ALA A 57 -26.53 -17.42 9.96
CA ALA A 57 -27.18 -17.60 8.66
C ALA A 57 -27.48 -19.09 8.33
N ASP A 58 -26.77 -20.03 8.96
CA ASP A 58 -26.89 -21.48 8.68
C ASP A 58 -27.82 -22.20 9.66
N ARG A 59 -28.33 -21.51 10.69
CA ARG A 59 -29.42 -22.03 11.52
C ARG A 59 -30.72 -21.89 10.74
N ALA A 60 -31.55 -22.92 10.76
CA ALA A 60 -32.86 -23.03 10.10
C ALA A 60 -33.92 -22.01 10.61
N MET A 61 -33.56 -20.74 10.74
CA MET A 61 -34.38 -19.63 11.20
C MET A 61 -34.50 -18.59 10.10
N GLY A 62 -35.39 -18.89 9.14
CA GLY A 62 -36.03 -17.90 8.27
C GLY A 62 -35.15 -17.21 7.21
N LYS A 63 -35.79 -16.83 6.10
CA LYS A 63 -35.23 -16.08 4.96
C LYS A 63 -34.69 -14.67 5.30
N THR A 64 -34.51 -14.33 6.57
CA THR A 64 -34.38 -12.95 7.06
C THR A 64 -32.97 -12.54 7.50
N LYS A 65 -32.02 -13.48 7.69
CA LYS A 65 -30.66 -13.14 8.11
C LYS A 65 -29.66 -13.10 6.96
N ARG A 66 -28.79 -12.09 7.00
CA ARG A 66 -27.76 -11.83 5.98
C ARG A 66 -26.76 -13.00 5.93
N PRO A 67 -26.45 -13.57 4.76
CA PRO A 67 -25.44 -14.62 4.64
C PRO A 67 -24.07 -14.16 5.17
N GLY A 68 -23.40 -15.01 5.96
CA GLY A 68 -22.06 -14.72 6.52
C GLY A 68 -22.11 -13.88 7.80
N LEU A 69 -23.28 -13.79 8.43
CA LEU A 69 -23.44 -13.17 9.73
C LEU A 69 -23.07 -14.15 10.84
N TYR A 70 -22.11 -13.75 11.66
CA TYR A 70 -21.63 -14.49 12.82
C TYR A 70 -21.98 -13.74 14.11
N GLN A 71 -22.19 -14.48 15.19
CA GLN A 71 -22.35 -13.93 16.54
C GLN A 71 -21.24 -14.44 17.44
N CYS A 72 -20.57 -13.51 18.13
CA CYS A 72 -19.57 -13.86 19.13
C CYS A 72 -20.22 -14.55 20.33
N CYS A 73 -19.66 -15.68 20.76
CA CYS A 73 -20.15 -16.44 21.92
C CYS A 73 -19.89 -15.72 23.25
N ARG A 74 -18.90 -14.83 23.31
CA ARG A 74 -18.51 -14.12 24.55
C ARG A 74 -19.33 -12.85 24.77
N CYS A 75 -19.41 -11.96 23.77
CA CYS A 75 -20.02 -10.64 23.93
C CYS A 75 -21.34 -10.46 23.16
N GLY A 76 -21.82 -11.49 22.46
CA GLY A 76 -23.05 -11.42 21.66
C GLY A 76 -22.99 -10.52 20.43
N HIS A 77 -21.87 -9.84 20.18
CA HIS A 77 -21.72 -8.94 19.05
C HIS A 77 -21.84 -9.70 17.71
N GLN A 78 -22.61 -9.15 16.78
CA GLN A 78 -22.81 -9.70 15.45
C GLN A 78 -21.86 -9.04 14.44
N PHE A 79 -21.22 -9.85 13.60
CA PHE A 79 -20.21 -9.36 12.65
C PHE A 79 -20.13 -10.24 11.39
N THR A 80 -19.51 -9.70 10.34
CA THR A 80 -19.22 -10.37 9.07
C THR A 80 -17.72 -10.21 8.75
N ALA A 81 -17.22 -10.84 7.69
CA ALA A 81 -15.83 -10.65 7.24
C ALA A 81 -15.52 -9.21 6.81
N THR A 82 -16.53 -8.40 6.53
CA THR A 82 -16.35 -6.97 6.24
C THR A 82 -16.28 -6.11 7.50
N SER A 83 -16.70 -6.63 8.67
CA SER A 83 -16.67 -5.88 9.93
C SER A 83 -15.25 -5.56 10.36
N GLY A 84 -14.98 -4.28 10.65
CA GLY A 84 -13.64 -3.87 11.08
C GLY A 84 -12.60 -3.78 9.96
N THR A 85 -13.02 -3.87 8.69
CA THR A 85 -12.16 -3.78 7.50
C THR A 85 -12.51 -2.52 6.67
N PRO A 86 -11.76 -2.21 5.59
CA PRO A 86 -12.14 -1.13 4.68
C PRO A 86 -13.48 -1.36 3.96
N LEU A 87 -13.98 -2.60 3.94
CA LEU A 87 -15.28 -2.98 3.38
C LEU A 87 -16.43 -2.80 4.38
N HIS A 88 -16.17 -2.25 5.56
CA HIS A 88 -17.17 -2.12 6.62
C HIS A 88 -18.42 -1.37 6.18
N ALA A 89 -19.59 -1.92 6.52
CA ALA A 89 -20.91 -1.38 6.17
C ALA A 89 -21.11 -1.13 4.66
N THR A 90 -20.40 -1.88 3.80
CA THR A 90 -20.57 -1.76 2.36
C THR A 90 -21.95 -2.22 1.91
N LYS A 91 -22.46 -1.54 0.87
CA LYS A 91 -23.69 -1.91 0.15
C LYS A 91 -23.40 -2.53 -1.22
N LEU A 92 -22.14 -2.54 -1.63
CA LEU A 92 -21.69 -3.19 -2.86
C LEU A 92 -21.47 -4.68 -2.59
N SER A 93 -21.62 -5.49 -3.63
CA SER A 93 -21.34 -6.93 -3.57
C SER A 93 -19.85 -7.19 -3.30
N ILE A 94 -19.54 -8.26 -2.58
CA ILE A 94 -18.16 -8.69 -2.34
C ILE A 94 -17.47 -9.03 -3.66
N LYS A 95 -18.22 -9.56 -4.64
CA LYS A 95 -17.74 -9.73 -6.02
C LYS A 95 -17.17 -8.41 -6.59
N THR A 96 -17.91 -7.31 -6.52
CA THR A 96 -17.43 -6.00 -7.00
C THR A 96 -16.14 -5.59 -6.29
N TRP A 97 -16.01 -5.80 -4.97
CA TRP A 97 -14.79 -5.47 -4.24
C TRP A 97 -13.59 -6.32 -4.65
N MET A 98 -13.77 -7.64 -4.78
CA MET A 98 -12.70 -8.55 -5.19
C MET A 98 -12.25 -8.28 -6.63
N THR A 99 -13.20 -8.08 -7.55
CA THR A 99 -12.89 -7.67 -8.93
C THR A 99 -12.18 -6.32 -8.98
N ALA A 100 -12.64 -5.32 -8.20
CA ALA A 100 -12.01 -4.01 -8.15
C ALA A 100 -10.55 -4.09 -7.66
N LEU A 101 -10.30 -4.87 -6.60
CA LEU A 101 -8.95 -5.08 -6.09
C LEU A 101 -8.09 -5.79 -7.12
N TRP A 102 -8.57 -6.87 -7.73
CA TRP A 102 -7.80 -7.60 -8.74
C TRP A 102 -7.42 -6.70 -9.92
N LEU A 103 -8.36 -5.92 -10.47
CA LEU A 103 -8.08 -4.99 -11.58
C LEU A 103 -7.08 -3.89 -11.18
N THR A 104 -7.22 -3.35 -9.97
CA THR A 104 -6.29 -2.34 -9.43
C THR A 104 -4.89 -2.92 -9.27
N LEU A 105 -4.79 -4.16 -8.81
CA LEU A 105 -3.53 -4.87 -8.63
C LEU A 105 -2.91 -5.32 -9.94
N GLN A 106 -3.70 -5.55 -10.99
CA GLN A 106 -3.23 -5.88 -12.34
C GLN A 106 -2.69 -4.67 -13.09
N ALA A 107 -3.07 -3.44 -12.74
CA ALA A 107 -2.59 -2.22 -13.39
C ALA A 107 -1.28 -1.69 -12.75
N ASP A 108 -0.15 -1.79 -13.46
CA ASP A 108 1.18 -1.42 -12.91
C ASP A 108 1.32 0.05 -12.49
N LYS A 109 0.66 0.96 -13.22
CA LYS A 109 0.73 2.41 -12.96
C LYS A 109 -0.45 2.93 -12.16
N GLY A 110 -1.50 2.12 -11.99
CA GLY A 110 -2.80 2.54 -11.49
C GLY A 110 -3.88 2.52 -12.54
N VAL A 111 -5.12 2.52 -12.05
CA VAL A 111 -6.34 2.68 -12.84
C VAL A 111 -7.05 3.93 -12.32
N SER A 112 -7.64 4.73 -13.22
CA SER A 112 -8.43 5.87 -12.79
C SER A 112 -9.81 5.41 -12.34
N SER A 113 -10.38 6.12 -11.36
CA SER A 113 -11.74 5.83 -10.88
C SER A 113 -12.80 5.81 -11.99
N VAL A 114 -12.61 6.59 -13.07
CA VAL A 114 -13.50 6.58 -14.24
C VAL A 114 -13.40 5.24 -14.97
N ARG A 115 -12.19 4.79 -15.33
CA ARG A 115 -11.99 3.52 -16.04
C ARG A 115 -12.36 2.32 -15.20
N LEU A 116 -12.05 2.35 -13.90
CA LEU A 116 -12.47 1.28 -13.00
C LEU A 116 -14.00 1.26 -12.85
N SER A 117 -14.67 2.41 -12.90
CA SER A 117 -16.14 2.47 -12.81
C SER A 117 -16.83 1.87 -14.03
N GLU A 118 -16.27 2.12 -15.23
CA GLU A 118 -16.72 1.50 -16.49
C GLU A 118 -16.54 -0.03 -16.41
N ALA A 119 -15.38 -0.50 -15.94
CA ALA A 119 -15.11 -1.94 -15.83
C ALA A 119 -15.99 -2.66 -14.80
N LEU A 120 -16.36 -1.98 -13.70
CA LEU A 120 -17.18 -2.55 -12.64
C LEU A 120 -18.69 -2.37 -12.85
N GLY A 121 -19.12 -1.47 -13.75
CA GLY A 121 -20.52 -1.15 -13.95
C GLY A 121 -21.18 -0.41 -12.77
N ILE A 122 -20.40 0.36 -12.00
CA ILE A 122 -20.92 1.16 -10.87
C ILE A 122 -20.59 2.64 -11.07
N SER A 123 -21.25 3.53 -10.32
CA SER A 123 -20.94 4.98 -10.42
C SER A 123 -19.47 5.30 -10.11
N GLN A 124 -18.90 6.29 -10.80
CA GLN A 124 -17.55 6.79 -10.52
C GLN A 124 -17.37 7.20 -9.05
N LYS A 125 -18.37 7.84 -8.44
CA LYS A 125 -18.35 8.25 -7.03
C LYS A 125 -18.25 7.05 -6.08
N ALA A 126 -18.90 5.93 -6.39
CA ALA A 126 -18.77 4.69 -5.63
C ALA A 126 -17.39 4.08 -5.84
N THR A 127 -16.92 4.03 -7.08
CA THR A 127 -15.60 3.50 -7.44
C THR A 127 -14.46 4.24 -6.76
N TRP A 128 -14.48 5.57 -6.77
CA TRP A 128 -13.46 6.40 -6.11
C TRP A 128 -13.32 6.05 -4.61
N ARG A 129 -14.42 5.67 -3.96
CA ARG A 129 -14.42 5.23 -2.55
C ARG A 129 -13.87 3.84 -2.38
N VAL A 130 -14.25 2.94 -3.28
CA VAL A 130 -13.69 1.60 -3.35
C VAL A 130 -12.18 1.71 -3.47
N GLU A 131 -11.67 2.50 -4.43
CA GLU A 131 -10.23 2.69 -4.60
C GLU A 131 -9.55 3.21 -3.34
N HIS A 132 -10.11 4.18 -2.62
CA HIS A 132 -9.54 4.65 -1.36
C HIS A 132 -9.53 3.59 -0.25
N ALA A 133 -10.56 2.73 -0.20
CA ALA A 133 -10.54 1.56 0.68
C ALA A 133 -9.46 0.55 0.28
N LEU A 134 -9.26 0.34 -1.02
CA LEU A 134 -8.21 -0.56 -1.53
C LEU A 134 -6.81 0.01 -1.29
N ARG A 135 -6.61 1.32 -1.47
CA ARG A 135 -5.39 2.05 -1.10
C ARG A 135 -5.05 1.86 0.37
N LEU A 136 -6.06 1.94 1.24
CA LEU A 136 -5.89 1.68 2.66
C LEU A 136 -5.49 0.22 2.95
N LEU A 137 -5.93 -0.76 2.16
CA LEU A 137 -5.44 -2.14 2.28
C LEU A 137 -3.95 -2.26 1.91
N MET A 138 -3.50 -1.46 0.94
CA MET A 138 -2.11 -1.42 0.45
C MET A 138 -1.16 -0.62 1.36
N ALA A 139 -1.69 0.06 2.37
CA ALA A 139 -0.89 0.77 3.35
C ALA A 139 0.00 -0.19 4.14
N ASP A 140 1.29 0.13 4.25
CA ASP A 140 2.30 -0.69 4.92
C ASP A 140 3.17 0.18 5.83
N HIS A 141 2.57 0.60 6.95
CA HIS A 141 3.15 1.56 7.91
C HIS A 141 3.47 0.92 9.27
N GLU A 142 3.22 -0.39 9.42
CA GLU A 142 3.34 -1.08 10.71
C GLU A 142 4.80 -1.40 11.12
N THR A 143 5.71 -1.52 10.16
CA THR A 143 7.13 -1.86 10.38
C THR A 143 8.02 -0.78 9.80
N LYS A 144 8.93 -0.16 10.55
CA LYS A 144 9.82 0.85 9.94
C LYS A 144 10.82 0.21 8.98
N LEU A 145 11.34 1.02 8.06
CA LEU A 145 12.41 0.63 7.15
C LEU A 145 13.72 0.52 7.92
N ASP A 146 14.50 -0.51 7.67
CA ASP A 146 15.79 -0.77 8.32
C ASP A 146 16.89 -1.13 7.30
N GLY A 147 18.07 -1.51 7.80
CA GLY A 147 19.22 -1.83 6.96
C GLY A 147 19.72 -0.59 6.20
N ILE A 148 19.91 -0.70 4.89
CA ILE A 148 20.28 0.42 4.03
C ILE A 148 19.03 1.08 3.47
N VAL A 149 18.84 2.38 3.75
CA VAL A 149 17.66 3.14 3.30
C VAL A 149 18.08 4.32 2.45
N GLU A 150 17.58 4.39 1.22
CA GLU A 150 17.76 5.50 0.30
C GLU A 150 16.61 6.51 0.48
N ALA A 151 16.92 7.80 0.65
CA ALA A 151 15.94 8.86 0.79
C ALA A 151 16.16 10.00 -0.22
N ASP A 152 15.05 10.54 -0.73
CA ASP A 152 15.02 11.66 -1.68
C ASP A 152 13.68 12.42 -1.55
N ASP A 153 13.56 13.61 -2.14
CA ASP A 153 12.32 14.40 -2.18
C ASP A 153 11.70 14.50 -3.58
N VAL A 154 10.36 14.45 -3.63
CA VAL A 154 9.61 14.67 -4.86
C VAL A 154 8.60 15.79 -4.71
N ARG A 155 8.63 16.72 -5.65
CA ARG A 155 7.64 17.81 -5.73
C ARG A 155 6.51 17.46 -6.70
N ILE A 156 5.28 17.50 -6.21
CA ILE A 156 4.06 17.11 -6.93
C ILE A 156 3.16 18.32 -7.12
N GLY A 157 2.59 18.44 -8.31
CA GLY A 157 1.71 19.55 -8.68
C GLY A 157 2.02 20.09 -10.07
N GLY A 158 1.11 20.93 -10.54
CA GLY A 158 1.22 21.59 -11.84
C GLY A 158 2.28 22.68 -11.87
N LYS A 159 2.61 23.15 -13.08
CA LYS A 159 3.29 24.44 -13.23
C LYS A 159 2.29 25.54 -12.80
N PRO A 160 2.74 26.59 -12.09
CA PRO A 160 1.88 27.74 -11.81
C PRO A 160 1.28 28.26 -13.12
N ARG A 161 -0.01 28.62 -13.10
CA ARG A 161 -0.60 29.39 -14.20
C ARG A 161 0.03 30.77 -14.20
N LYS A 162 0.26 31.36 -15.38
CA LYS A 162 0.69 32.75 -15.49
C LYS A 162 -0.41 33.61 -14.87
N ASP A 163 -0.08 34.34 -13.81
CA ASP A 163 -0.96 35.35 -13.25
C ASP A 163 -0.71 36.67 -14.00
N PRO A 164 -1.69 37.22 -14.75
CA PRO A 164 -1.54 38.51 -15.43
C PRO A 164 -1.25 39.67 -14.47
N SER A 165 -1.65 39.55 -13.19
CA SER A 165 -1.42 40.55 -12.15
C SER A 165 -0.05 40.43 -11.48
N ASN A 166 0.68 39.34 -11.71
CA ASN A 166 2.04 39.15 -11.24
C ASN A 166 2.94 38.53 -12.34
N PRO A 167 3.34 39.32 -13.35
CA PRO A 167 4.16 38.86 -14.46
C PRO A 167 5.57 38.41 -14.04
N ASP A 168 6.05 38.85 -12.87
CA ASP A 168 7.34 38.50 -12.27
C ASP A 168 7.33 37.22 -11.42
N ALA A 169 6.19 36.52 -11.31
CA ALA A 169 6.12 35.15 -10.81
C ALA A 169 6.84 34.20 -11.79
N ARG A 170 8.17 34.31 -11.85
CA ARG A 170 9.02 33.58 -12.79
C ARG A 170 8.94 32.09 -12.49
N ARG A 171 8.92 31.31 -13.57
CA ARG A 171 9.00 29.84 -13.56
C ARG A 171 10.21 29.41 -12.71
N GLY A 172 9.97 28.88 -11.52
CA GLY A 172 11.00 28.20 -10.72
C GLY A 172 11.59 28.97 -9.55
N MET A 173 11.09 30.16 -9.20
CA MET A 173 11.47 30.79 -7.92
C MET A 173 10.86 30.04 -6.72
N GLN A 174 11.71 29.79 -5.72
CA GLN A 174 11.35 29.20 -4.43
C GLN A 174 10.34 30.15 -3.74
N GLY A 175 9.13 29.67 -3.45
CA GLY A 175 8.02 30.48 -2.88
C GLY A 175 6.82 30.70 -3.81
N HIS A 176 6.95 30.48 -5.13
CA HIS A 176 5.84 30.62 -6.09
C HIS A 176 5.45 29.31 -6.80
N SER A 177 5.97 28.18 -6.32
CA SER A 177 5.59 26.87 -6.84
C SER A 177 4.29 26.41 -6.20
N THR A 178 3.29 26.06 -7.02
CA THR A 178 2.09 25.35 -6.56
C THR A 178 2.36 23.87 -6.29
N LYS A 179 3.63 23.46 -6.29
CA LYS A 179 4.03 22.08 -6.01
C LYS A 179 4.29 21.92 -4.52
N TRP A 180 3.70 20.89 -3.94
CA TRP A 180 3.97 20.49 -2.57
C TRP A 180 4.97 19.32 -2.56
N PRO A 181 5.83 19.23 -1.54
CA PRO A 181 6.86 18.19 -1.44
C PRO A 181 6.32 16.88 -0.84
N ALA A 182 7.00 15.78 -1.14
CA ALA A 182 6.84 14.52 -0.45
C ALA A 182 8.22 13.88 -0.26
N LEU A 183 8.40 13.22 0.88
CA LEU A 183 9.58 12.41 1.14
C LEU A 183 9.39 11.04 0.50
N SER A 184 10.40 10.57 -0.20
CA SER A 184 10.53 9.20 -0.67
C SER A 184 11.60 8.48 0.13
N ALA A 185 11.31 7.27 0.59
CA ALA A 185 12.27 6.42 1.28
C ALA A 185 12.16 5.00 0.74
N VAL A 186 13.29 4.36 0.49
CA VAL A 186 13.37 3.02 -0.08
C VAL A 186 14.39 2.20 0.68
N GLN A 187 13.92 1.14 1.34
CA GLN A 187 14.79 0.13 1.91
C GLN A 187 15.37 -0.73 0.79
N ARG A 188 16.69 -0.83 0.77
CA ARG A 188 17.39 -1.77 -0.10
C ARG A 188 17.32 -3.16 0.49
N PRO A 189 16.99 -4.16 -0.32
CA PRO A 189 17.06 -5.55 0.13
C PRO A 189 18.54 -5.91 0.36
N GLU A 190 18.82 -6.64 1.44
CA GLU A 190 20.14 -7.25 1.69
C GLU A 190 20.37 -8.48 0.79
N ASP A 191 19.29 -9.02 0.25
CA ASP A 191 19.24 -10.22 -0.58
C ASP A 191 18.56 -9.93 -1.94
N GLU A 192 18.03 -10.97 -2.57
CA GLU A 192 17.29 -10.88 -3.84
C GLU A 192 15.80 -10.53 -3.65
N SER A 193 15.37 -10.14 -2.45
CA SER A 193 14.00 -9.68 -2.19
C SER A 193 13.71 -8.32 -2.87
N PRO A 194 12.44 -7.94 -3.06
CA PRO A 194 12.11 -6.57 -3.41
C PRO A 194 12.40 -5.64 -2.24
N GLY A 195 12.99 -4.48 -2.53
CA GLY A 195 13.02 -3.38 -1.56
C GLY A 195 11.61 -2.94 -1.16
N VAL A 196 11.51 -2.28 -0.02
CA VAL A 196 10.25 -1.71 0.49
C VAL A 196 10.27 -0.19 0.32
N ALA A 197 9.26 0.36 -0.34
CA ALA A 197 9.14 1.79 -0.58
C ALA A 197 8.15 2.46 0.39
N ARG A 198 8.41 3.74 0.68
CA ARG A 198 7.51 4.64 1.41
C ARG A 198 7.50 6.03 0.78
N LEU A 199 6.33 6.65 0.82
CA LEU A 199 6.09 8.00 0.35
C LEU A 199 5.24 8.74 1.38
N THR A 200 5.73 9.90 1.83
CA THR A 200 5.10 10.71 2.88
C THR A 200 4.88 12.12 2.35
N PRO A 201 3.62 12.61 2.23
CA PRO A 201 3.36 13.99 1.84
C PRO A 201 3.85 14.93 2.94
N LEU A 202 4.43 16.06 2.51
CA LEU A 202 4.95 17.10 3.39
C LEU A 202 4.30 18.43 3.01
N ASP A 203 4.11 19.29 4.00
CA ASP A 203 3.73 20.70 3.83
C ASP A 203 4.93 21.53 3.35
N GLY A 204 6.15 21.12 3.72
CA GLY A 204 7.40 21.79 3.35
C GLY A 204 8.62 20.86 3.35
N LEU A 205 9.77 21.40 2.92
CA LEU A 205 11.07 20.71 3.01
C LEU A 205 11.90 21.25 4.17
N GLY A 206 11.24 21.71 5.25
CA GLY A 206 11.93 22.17 6.45
C GLY A 206 12.64 21.01 7.15
N ALA A 207 13.84 21.25 7.69
CA ALA A 207 14.63 20.19 8.33
C ALA A 207 13.84 19.45 9.42
N ALA A 208 13.12 20.16 10.29
CA ALA A 208 12.30 19.53 11.35
C ALA A 208 11.22 18.60 10.79
N GLU A 209 10.59 18.99 9.69
CA GLU A 209 9.52 18.22 9.05
C GLU A 209 10.07 16.96 8.37
N VAL A 210 11.19 17.10 7.65
CA VAL A 210 11.91 15.97 7.03
C VAL A 210 12.42 15.00 8.09
N THR A 211 12.99 15.50 9.20
CA THR A 211 13.42 14.66 10.33
C THR A 211 12.25 13.88 10.93
N ALA A 212 11.11 14.54 11.18
CA ALA A 212 9.93 13.87 11.74
C ALA A 212 9.37 12.80 10.79
N ALA A 213 9.30 13.11 9.49
CA ALA A 213 8.82 12.17 8.49
C ALA A 213 9.75 10.94 8.34
N LEU A 214 11.07 11.16 8.33
CA LEU A 214 12.04 10.08 8.31
C LEU A 214 11.96 9.23 9.59
N ALA A 215 11.93 9.84 10.78
CA ALA A 215 11.86 9.11 12.05
C ALA A 215 10.58 8.26 12.21
N ALA A 216 9.48 8.68 11.58
CA ALA A 216 8.25 7.90 11.53
C ALA A 216 8.36 6.69 10.58
N ALA A 217 9.18 6.79 9.52
CA ALA A 217 9.27 5.81 8.46
C ALA A 217 10.47 4.86 8.57
N VAL A 218 11.56 5.26 9.22
CA VAL A 218 12.88 4.60 9.18
C VAL A 218 13.40 4.39 10.60
N GLU A 219 14.01 3.24 10.87
CA GLU A 219 14.64 2.94 12.15
C GLU A 219 15.93 3.75 12.35
N PRO A 220 16.24 4.24 13.56
CA PRO A 220 17.51 4.95 13.83
C PRO A 220 18.76 4.11 13.56
N SER A 221 18.65 2.78 13.60
CA SER A 221 19.73 1.84 13.28
C SER A 221 20.01 1.72 11.78
N ALA A 222 19.22 2.35 10.91
CA ALA A 222 19.42 2.28 9.46
C ALA A 222 20.63 3.10 8.99
N HIS A 223 21.31 2.62 7.95
CA HIS A 223 22.29 3.39 7.20
C HIS A 223 21.57 4.20 6.12
N LEU A 224 21.44 5.50 6.36
CA LEU A 224 20.75 6.42 5.45
C LEU A 224 21.67 6.79 4.27
N MET A 225 21.10 6.82 3.06
CA MET A 225 21.74 7.31 1.85
C MET A 225 20.87 8.39 1.22
N SER A 226 21.43 9.56 0.90
CA SER A 226 20.67 10.62 0.23
C SER A 226 21.54 11.45 -0.73
N ASP A 227 20.92 12.42 -1.39
CA ASP A 227 21.66 13.51 -2.02
C ASP A 227 22.15 14.52 -0.96
N THR A 228 22.77 15.62 -1.42
CA THR A 228 23.31 16.68 -0.56
C THR A 228 22.25 17.73 -0.15
N HIS A 229 20.95 17.42 -0.19
CA HIS A 229 19.92 18.37 0.24
C HIS A 229 20.04 18.67 1.75
N GLY A 230 20.16 19.95 2.12
CA GLY A 230 20.50 20.35 3.50
C GLY A 230 19.57 19.83 4.60
N SER A 231 18.27 19.69 4.32
CA SER A 231 17.29 19.09 5.25
C SER A 231 17.50 17.58 5.44
N LEU A 232 17.87 16.84 4.40
CA LEU A 232 18.23 15.42 4.51
C LEU A 232 19.56 15.25 5.23
N GLY A 233 20.54 16.13 4.97
CA GLY A 233 21.79 16.24 5.73
C GLY A 233 21.58 16.36 7.24
N LYS A 234 20.70 17.28 7.65
CA LYS A 234 20.36 17.45 9.08
C LYS A 234 19.59 16.28 9.66
N ALA A 235 18.65 15.71 8.90
CA ALA A 235 17.89 14.55 9.38
C ALA A 235 18.76 13.30 9.51
N GLY A 236 19.76 13.14 8.65
CA GLY A 236 20.69 12.02 8.65
C GLY A 236 21.53 11.89 9.91
N THR A 237 21.76 12.96 10.66
CA THR A 237 22.52 12.92 11.92
C THR A 237 21.84 12.11 13.03
N SER A 238 20.56 11.77 12.86
CA SER A 238 19.80 10.94 13.80
C SER A 238 19.91 9.44 13.55
N TYR A 239 20.69 9.02 12.55
CA TYR A 239 20.85 7.63 12.14
C TYR A 239 22.26 7.11 12.44
N VAL A 240 22.43 5.78 12.50
CA VAL A 240 23.73 5.15 12.82
C VAL A 240 24.83 5.57 11.83
N ALA A 241 24.45 5.78 10.56
CA ALA A 241 25.32 6.27 9.52
C ALA A 241 24.49 7.03 8.48
N HIS A 242 25.08 8.08 7.90
CA HIS A 242 24.50 8.82 6.79
C HIS A 242 25.57 9.15 5.77
N ASP A 243 25.41 8.63 4.55
CA ASP A 243 26.28 8.96 3.42
C ASP A 243 25.52 9.70 2.33
N THR A 244 26.21 10.61 1.65
CA THR A 244 25.62 11.43 0.59
C THR A 244 26.41 11.33 -0.72
N VAL A 245 25.69 11.50 -1.83
CA VAL A 245 26.27 11.69 -3.17
C VAL A 245 25.96 13.10 -3.69
N SER A 246 26.97 13.73 -4.29
CA SER A 246 26.85 15.10 -4.82
C SER A 246 26.51 15.09 -6.31
N HIS A 247 25.24 15.34 -6.63
CA HIS A 247 24.79 15.46 -8.02
C HIS A 247 25.40 16.69 -8.73
N SER A 248 25.72 17.76 -7.98
CA SER A 248 26.43 18.93 -8.50
C SER A 248 27.83 18.59 -9.00
N ASP A 249 28.50 17.65 -8.34
CA ASP A 249 29.84 17.19 -8.71
C ASP A 249 29.81 16.06 -9.74
N LYS A 250 28.63 15.75 -10.29
CA LYS A 250 28.36 14.62 -11.21
C LYS A 250 28.72 13.26 -10.60
N GLU A 251 28.71 13.15 -9.28
CA GLU A 251 28.86 11.91 -8.54
C GLU A 251 27.47 11.32 -8.27
N PHE A 252 27.12 10.25 -8.99
CA PHE A 252 25.82 9.58 -8.85
C PHE A 252 25.91 8.26 -8.09
N VAL A 253 27.11 7.68 -7.96
CA VAL A 253 27.37 6.41 -7.27
C VAL A 253 28.79 6.44 -6.69
N ARG A 254 28.94 6.15 -5.40
CA ARG A 254 30.24 5.91 -4.74
C ARG A 254 30.21 4.57 -3.99
N GLY A 255 30.67 3.51 -4.65
CA GLY A 255 30.61 2.16 -4.11
C GLY A 255 29.16 1.74 -3.84
N ILE A 256 28.82 1.52 -2.57
CA ILE A 256 27.44 1.21 -2.15
C ILE A 256 26.57 2.46 -1.98
N VAL A 257 27.14 3.66 -1.94
CA VAL A 257 26.43 4.91 -1.64
C VAL A 257 25.77 5.47 -2.91
N HIS A 258 24.43 5.54 -2.90
CA HIS A 258 23.60 6.21 -3.90
C HIS A 258 22.14 6.33 -3.42
N SER A 259 21.34 7.16 -4.08
CA SER A 259 19.88 7.30 -3.86
C SER A 259 19.02 6.91 -5.08
N ASN A 260 19.60 6.19 -6.04
CA ASN A 260 18.97 5.77 -7.31
C ASN A 260 17.60 5.09 -7.16
N SER A 261 17.37 4.29 -6.10
CA SER A 261 16.11 3.60 -5.89
C SER A 261 15.00 4.57 -5.48
N ALA A 262 15.34 5.56 -4.64
CA ALA A 262 14.43 6.64 -4.25
C ALA A 262 14.13 7.55 -5.45
N GLU A 263 15.13 7.90 -6.25
CA GLU A 263 14.92 8.63 -7.51
C GLU A 263 13.99 7.87 -8.46
N ALA A 264 14.20 6.56 -8.62
CA ALA A 264 13.36 5.72 -9.47
C ALA A 264 11.90 5.65 -8.97
N LEU A 265 11.68 5.69 -7.65
CA LEU A 265 10.36 5.80 -7.05
C LEU A 265 9.73 7.17 -7.35
N ASN A 266 10.49 8.27 -7.25
CA ASN A 266 10.03 9.61 -7.61
C ASN A 266 9.61 9.70 -9.07
N ASP A 267 10.38 9.04 -9.92
CA ASP A 267 10.13 8.87 -11.34
C ASP A 267 8.84 8.07 -11.61
N ARG A 268 8.53 7.08 -10.76
CA ARG A 268 7.25 6.34 -10.81
C ARG A 268 6.08 7.24 -10.43
N VAL A 269 6.21 8.00 -9.34
CA VAL A 269 5.19 8.97 -8.89
C VAL A 269 4.85 9.95 -10.01
N ARG A 270 5.87 10.58 -10.62
CA ARG A 270 5.67 11.54 -11.73
C ARG A 270 4.93 10.92 -12.91
N ARG A 271 5.28 9.69 -13.31
CA ARG A 271 4.62 8.99 -14.42
C ARG A 271 3.17 8.60 -14.11
N THR A 272 2.90 8.14 -12.89
CA THR A 272 1.54 7.78 -12.45
C THR A 272 0.65 9.02 -12.35
N VAL A 273 1.15 10.12 -11.80
CA VAL A 273 0.42 11.40 -11.79
C VAL A 273 0.17 11.89 -13.21
N ALA A 274 1.19 11.94 -14.07
CA ALA A 274 1.01 12.45 -15.43
C ALA A 274 0.08 11.59 -16.30
N GLY A 275 0.13 10.26 -16.15
CA GLY A 275 -0.53 9.32 -17.06
C GLY A 275 -1.86 8.74 -16.58
N VAL A 276 -2.13 8.68 -15.27
CA VAL A 276 -3.30 7.99 -14.72
C VAL A 276 -4.21 8.93 -13.93
N PHE A 277 -3.67 9.59 -12.90
CA PHE A 277 -4.49 10.36 -11.97
C PHE A 277 -4.64 11.83 -12.38
N HIS A 278 -3.68 12.38 -13.13
CA HIS A 278 -3.53 13.77 -13.57
C HIS A 278 -3.44 14.81 -12.46
N PHE A 279 -4.12 14.59 -11.33
CA PHE A 279 -4.14 15.43 -10.16
C PHE A 279 -4.31 14.59 -8.89
N ILE A 280 -3.54 14.91 -7.86
CA ILE A 280 -3.65 14.35 -6.52
C ILE A 280 -3.63 15.53 -5.55
N SER A 281 -4.69 15.67 -4.75
CA SER A 281 -4.71 16.65 -3.66
C SER A 281 -3.82 16.17 -2.51
N GLN A 282 -3.19 17.11 -1.81
CA GLN A 282 -2.37 16.79 -0.65
C GLN A 282 -3.18 16.09 0.45
N GLU A 283 -4.44 16.49 0.66
CA GLU A 283 -5.38 15.87 1.62
C GLU A 283 -5.54 14.35 1.42
N HIS A 284 -5.49 13.88 0.17
CA HIS A 284 -5.69 12.46 -0.15
C HIS A 284 -4.40 11.77 -0.61
N ALA A 285 -3.27 12.48 -0.64
CA ALA A 285 -2.01 12.04 -1.21
C ALA A 285 -1.52 10.73 -0.59
N GLN A 286 -1.63 10.59 0.74
CA GLN A 286 -1.12 9.40 1.43
C GLN A 286 -1.69 8.10 0.86
N GLY A 287 -3.00 8.04 0.57
CA GLY A 287 -3.59 6.82 0.01
C GLY A 287 -3.05 6.48 -1.39
N TYR A 288 -2.83 7.48 -2.23
CA TYR A 288 -2.23 7.25 -3.56
C TYR A 288 -0.76 6.84 -3.45
N PHE A 289 -0.04 7.42 -2.51
CA PHE A 289 1.33 7.07 -2.20
C PHE A 289 1.47 5.65 -1.68
N ASP A 290 0.57 5.23 -0.79
CA ASP A 290 0.49 3.85 -0.30
C ASP A 290 0.33 2.88 -1.48
N GLU A 291 -0.57 3.18 -2.43
CA GLU A 291 -0.76 2.38 -3.65
C GLU A 291 0.48 2.36 -4.55
N ILE A 292 1.14 3.51 -4.77
CA ILE A 292 2.33 3.60 -5.62
C ILE A 292 3.52 2.84 -4.99
N ALA A 293 3.75 3.04 -3.70
CA ALA A 293 4.81 2.41 -2.94
C ALA A 293 4.62 0.91 -2.80
N PHE A 294 3.37 0.46 -2.55
CA PHE A 294 3.02 -0.95 -2.54
C PHE A 294 3.38 -1.59 -3.88
N ARG A 295 2.90 -1.06 -5.00
CA ARG A 295 3.20 -1.61 -6.34
C ARG A 295 4.68 -1.63 -6.68
N TRP A 296 5.45 -0.64 -6.23
CA TRP A 296 6.90 -0.63 -6.44
C TRP A 296 7.59 -1.82 -5.76
N SER A 297 7.08 -2.20 -4.59
CA SER A 297 7.59 -3.29 -3.75
C SER A 297 7.08 -4.69 -4.19
N GLN A 298 6.06 -4.79 -5.05
CA GLN A 298 5.47 -6.08 -5.46
C GLN A 298 6.19 -6.71 -6.66
N ARG A 299 7.46 -7.11 -6.47
CA ARG A 299 8.27 -7.80 -7.49
C ARG A 299 9.08 -8.95 -6.89
N VAL A 300 9.39 -9.95 -7.71
CA VAL A 300 10.22 -11.11 -7.32
C VAL A 300 11.43 -11.13 -8.22
N TYR A 301 12.62 -11.26 -7.64
CA TYR A 301 13.82 -11.41 -8.44
C TYR A 301 13.82 -12.77 -9.14
N ARG A 302 14.11 -12.76 -10.44
CA ARG A 302 14.12 -13.96 -11.28
C ARG A 302 15.54 -14.40 -11.64
N GLY A 303 16.50 -13.49 -11.60
CA GLY A 303 17.85 -13.71 -12.08
C GLY A 303 18.45 -12.47 -12.73
N THR A 304 19.63 -12.63 -13.31
CA THR A 304 20.34 -11.56 -14.00
C THR A 304 20.52 -11.91 -15.46
N ALA A 305 20.25 -10.96 -16.35
CA ALA A 305 20.43 -11.11 -17.78
C ALA A 305 21.37 -10.06 -18.36
N ASN A 306 22.15 -10.46 -19.35
CA ASN A 306 23.04 -9.55 -20.06
C ASN A 306 22.26 -8.76 -21.12
N ARG A 307 22.18 -7.44 -20.95
CA ARG A 307 21.58 -6.53 -21.93
C ARG A 307 22.67 -5.82 -22.71
N LYS A 308 22.68 -6.02 -24.03
CA LYS A 308 23.55 -5.27 -24.95
C LYS A 308 22.87 -3.97 -25.33
N THR A 309 23.54 -2.85 -25.11
CA THR A 309 23.09 -1.52 -25.55
C THR A 309 23.27 -1.37 -27.06
N ARG A 310 22.56 -0.41 -27.67
CA ARG A 310 22.72 -0.07 -29.10
C ARG A 310 24.17 0.27 -29.49
N LYS A 311 24.98 0.72 -28.53
CA LYS A 311 26.42 1.03 -28.70
C LYS A 311 27.35 -0.15 -28.37
N GLY A 312 26.83 -1.38 -28.32
CA GLY A 312 27.61 -2.60 -28.11
C GLY A 312 28.02 -2.91 -26.66
N ARG A 313 27.87 -1.97 -25.73
CA ARG A 313 28.18 -2.22 -24.30
C ARG A 313 27.22 -3.24 -23.71
N VAL A 314 27.75 -4.26 -23.04
CA VAL A 314 26.98 -5.25 -22.29
C VAL A 314 26.87 -4.81 -20.84
N ARG A 315 25.66 -4.88 -20.28
CA ARG A 315 25.40 -4.64 -18.86
C ARG A 315 24.55 -5.77 -18.30
N ALA A 316 24.93 -6.29 -17.15
CA ALA A 316 24.09 -7.16 -16.37
C ALA A 316 22.88 -6.36 -15.84
N VAL A 317 21.67 -6.88 -16.04
CA VAL A 317 20.42 -6.27 -15.61
C VAL A 317 19.63 -7.30 -14.80
N LYS A 318 19.23 -6.93 -13.59
CA LYS A 318 18.32 -7.74 -12.77
C LYS A 318 16.98 -7.90 -13.48
N GLN A 319 16.51 -9.13 -13.59
CA GLN A 319 15.18 -9.47 -14.08
C GLN A 319 14.24 -9.59 -12.88
N TRP A 320 13.10 -8.95 -13.01
CA TRP A 320 12.06 -8.92 -12.00
C TRP A 320 10.78 -9.46 -12.61
N ASP A 321 10.22 -10.48 -11.99
CA ASP A 321 8.87 -10.95 -12.28
C ASP A 321 7.88 -10.27 -11.34
N ARG A 322 6.61 -10.23 -11.75
CA ARG A 322 5.54 -9.64 -10.96
C ARG A 322 4.90 -10.71 -10.08
N ILE A 323 4.54 -10.33 -8.85
CA ILE A 323 3.64 -11.15 -8.04
C ILE A 323 2.24 -11.12 -8.68
N PRO A 324 1.59 -12.26 -8.99
CA PRO A 324 0.25 -12.28 -9.52
C PRO A 324 -0.76 -11.55 -8.60
N PRO A 325 -1.74 -10.79 -9.15
CA PRO A 325 -2.69 -10.03 -8.33
C PRO A 325 -3.40 -10.85 -7.26
N ALA A 326 -3.82 -12.07 -7.61
CA ALA A 326 -4.56 -12.93 -6.69
C ALA A 326 -3.72 -13.36 -5.48
N GLN A 327 -2.41 -13.54 -5.65
CA GLN A 327 -1.49 -13.79 -4.53
C GLN A 327 -1.35 -12.56 -3.64
N GLN A 328 -1.24 -11.37 -4.24
CA GLN A 328 -1.19 -10.10 -3.48
C GLN A 328 -2.48 -9.90 -2.65
N MET A 329 -3.65 -10.28 -3.19
CA MET A 329 -4.93 -10.20 -2.46
C MET A 329 -4.94 -11.02 -1.17
N VAL A 330 -4.24 -12.16 -1.13
CA VAL A 330 -4.13 -12.99 0.09
C VAL A 330 -3.48 -12.18 1.22
N THR A 331 -2.35 -11.55 0.94
CA THR A 331 -1.63 -10.71 1.91
C THR A 331 -2.45 -9.50 2.33
N LEU A 332 -3.09 -8.82 1.37
CA LEU A 332 -3.86 -7.60 1.62
C LEU A 332 -5.11 -7.87 2.48
N PHE A 333 -5.85 -8.93 2.19
CA PHE A 333 -7.03 -9.29 2.99
C PHE A 333 -6.66 -9.87 4.36
N GLY A 334 -5.55 -10.60 4.46
CA GLY A 334 -5.04 -11.09 5.75
C GLY A 334 -4.70 -9.96 6.74
N ARG A 335 -4.41 -8.75 6.22
CA ARG A 335 -4.15 -7.53 7.01
C ARG A 335 -5.31 -6.53 6.97
N ALA A 336 -6.50 -6.93 6.52
CA ALA A 336 -7.62 -6.00 6.36
C ALA A 336 -8.25 -5.56 7.69
N VAL A 337 -8.28 -6.44 8.69
CA VAL A 337 -8.90 -6.14 9.99
C VAL A 337 -8.11 -5.07 10.73
N GLY A 338 -8.81 -4.08 11.28
CA GLY A 338 -8.20 -2.92 11.94
C GLY A 338 -8.19 -1.68 11.06
N ARG A 339 -8.11 -1.87 9.75
CA ARG A 339 -8.07 -0.79 8.77
C ARG A 339 -9.47 -0.32 8.46
N ARG A 340 -9.77 0.95 8.74
CA ARG A 340 -11.12 1.50 8.60
C ARG A 340 -11.11 2.91 8.04
N LEU A 341 -12.11 3.20 7.23
CA LEU A 341 -12.40 4.53 6.73
C LEU A 341 -13.88 4.87 6.85
N ARG A 342 -14.19 6.16 6.85
CA ARG A 342 -15.54 6.72 6.97
C ARG A 342 -15.75 7.83 5.95
N ARG A 343 -17.01 8.04 5.57
CA ARG A 343 -17.43 9.27 4.89
C ARG A 343 -17.29 10.47 5.82
N THR A 344 -16.77 11.57 5.29
CA THR A 344 -17.02 12.89 5.88
C THR A 344 -18.39 13.39 5.46
N VAL A 345 -18.95 14.33 6.24
CA VAL A 345 -20.22 14.99 5.93
C VAL A 345 -20.16 15.72 4.58
N ARG A 346 -18.99 16.25 4.22
CA ARG A 346 -18.71 16.94 2.95
C ARG A 346 -18.43 15.99 1.77
N GLY A 347 -18.58 14.67 1.97
CA GLY A 347 -18.44 13.68 0.91
C GLY A 347 -17.02 13.17 0.67
N GLY A 348 -16.03 13.64 1.44
CA GLY A 348 -14.66 13.13 1.48
C GLY A 348 -14.51 11.84 2.29
N ILE A 349 -13.28 11.51 2.67
CA ILE A 349 -12.91 10.28 3.38
C ILE A 349 -12.05 10.60 4.60
N ASP A 350 -12.47 10.12 5.76
CA ASP A 350 -11.66 10.07 6.98
C ASP A 350 -11.10 8.65 7.11
N VAL A 351 -9.78 8.51 7.28
CA VAL A 351 -9.18 7.24 7.67
C VAL A 351 -9.23 7.14 9.19
N ILE A 352 -10.06 6.24 9.72
CA ILE A 352 -10.20 6.01 11.16
C ILE A 352 -8.97 5.28 11.70
N SER A 353 -8.45 4.31 10.95
CA SER A 353 -7.28 3.52 11.34
C SER A 353 -6.57 2.97 10.10
N ARG A 354 -5.24 3.06 10.10
CA ARG A 354 -4.34 2.53 9.06
C ARG A 354 -3.65 1.24 9.46
N ALA A 355 -3.58 0.96 10.77
CA ALA A 355 -2.93 -0.23 11.27
C ALA A 355 -3.85 -1.44 11.12
N SER A 356 -3.28 -2.49 10.53
CA SER A 356 -3.83 -3.83 10.67
C SER A 356 -3.72 -4.28 12.12
N VAL A 357 -4.64 -5.14 12.55
CA VAL A 357 -4.45 -5.86 13.80
C VAL A 357 -4.14 -7.31 13.46
N VAL A 358 -2.86 -7.66 13.64
CA VAL A 358 -2.39 -9.04 13.45
C VAL A 358 -2.81 -9.83 14.69
N TYR A 359 -3.57 -10.89 14.47
CA TYR A 359 -4.03 -11.76 15.53
C TYR A 359 -3.43 -13.15 15.35
N VAL A 360 -2.59 -13.55 16.29
CA VAL A 360 -2.10 -14.92 16.42
C VAL A 360 -3.03 -15.62 17.42
N PRO A 361 -3.69 -16.74 17.06
CA PRO A 361 -4.46 -17.51 18.02
C PRO A 361 -3.54 -18.04 19.13
N GLU A 362 -4.00 -17.96 20.37
CA GLU A 362 -3.30 -18.43 21.58
C GLU A 362 -2.90 -19.92 21.52
N GLN A 363 -3.50 -20.70 20.61
CA GLN A 363 -3.18 -22.12 20.39
C GLN A 363 -1.92 -22.37 19.53
N ALA A 364 -1.23 -21.32 19.06
CA ALA A 364 0.05 -21.45 18.35
C ALA A 364 1.28 -21.25 19.25
N GLN A 365 1.10 -20.94 20.54
CA GLN A 365 2.17 -21.05 21.53
C GLN A 365 2.29 -22.51 21.97
N LEU A 366 3.20 -23.25 21.31
CA LEU A 366 3.74 -24.47 21.89
C LEU A 366 4.30 -24.13 23.29
N PRO A 367 4.03 -24.94 24.32
CA PRO A 367 4.61 -24.73 25.64
C PRO A 367 6.14 -24.71 25.52
N GLY A 368 6.75 -23.73 26.20
CA GLY A 368 8.12 -23.30 25.97
C GLY A 368 9.16 -24.42 25.95
N THR A 369 10.04 -24.35 24.95
CA THR A 369 11.41 -24.80 25.13
C THR A 369 12.09 -23.77 26.02
N ALA A 370 12.15 -24.08 27.31
CA ALA A 370 13.12 -23.49 28.21
C ALA A 370 14.52 -23.76 27.64
N PHE A 371 15.19 -22.72 27.15
CA PHE A 371 16.65 -22.71 27.14
C PHE A 371 17.09 -22.06 28.45
N GLY A 372 17.37 -22.92 29.42
CA GLY A 372 18.14 -22.57 30.60
C GLY A 372 19.64 -22.57 30.29
N SER A 373 20.34 -21.82 31.14
CA SER A 373 21.79 -21.54 31.25
C SER A 373 22.45 -20.78 30.09
#